data_AF-A0A0S7CWN4-F1
#
_entry.id   AF-A0A0S7CWN4-F1
#
_cell.length_a   1.000
_cell.length_b   1.000
_cell.length_c   1.000
_cell.angle_alpha   90.00
_cell.angle_beta   90.00
_cell.angle_gamma   90.00
#
_symmetry.space_group_name_H-M   'P 1'
#
loop_
_entity.id
_entity.type
_entity.pdbx_description
1 polymer ?
#
loop_
_entity_poly.entity_id
_entity_poly.type
_entity_poly.pdbx_seq_one_letter_code
_entity_poly.pdbx_strand_id
1 'polypeptide(L)' 'MTMVVVTHEMGFSRNVSDTVTFMDAGVVVETGSPEQLFTEPRTERLKGFLSDVL' A
#
# COMPACT_ATOMS: atom_id res chain seq x y z
N MET A 1 15.26 -7.91 -12.48
CA MET A 1 15.80 -7.25 -11.26
C MET A 1 14.71 -7.29 -10.20
N THR A 2 15.05 -7.49 -8.93
CA THR A 2 14.06 -7.60 -7.84
C THR A 2 14.37 -6.54 -6.81
N MET A 3 13.35 -5.80 -6.35
CA MET A 3 13.49 -4.68 -5.43
C MET A 3 12.43 -4.77 -4.33
N VAL A 4 12.81 -4.33 -3.14
CA VAL A 4 11.89 -4.06 -2.03
C VAL A 4 12.10 -2.62 -1.64
N VAL A 5 11.03 -1.83 -1.66
CA VAL A 5 11.10 -0.39 -1.40
C VAL A 5 10.11 -0.06 -0.30
N VAL A 6 10.59 0.65 0.73
CA VAL A 6 9.75 1.27 1.76
C VAL A 6 9.67 2.75 1.44
N THR A 7 8.47 3.25 1.19
CA THR A 7 8.27 4.66 0.77
C THR A 7 6.93 5.19 1.24
N HIS A 8 6.85 6.51 1.38
CA HIS A 8 5.61 7.28 1.55
C HIS A 8 5.16 7.95 0.24
N GLU A 9 5.93 7.81 -0.85
CA GLU A 9 5.57 8.34 -2.16
C GLU A 9 4.59 7.42 -2.89
N MET A 10 3.30 7.63 -2.67
CA MET A 10 2.23 6.79 -3.22
C MET A 10 2.25 6.74 -4.76
N GLY A 11 2.49 7.88 -5.42
CA GLY A 11 2.58 7.95 -6.89
C GLY A 11 3.73 7.12 -7.47
N PHE A 12 4.87 7.09 -6.78
CA PHE A 12 5.98 6.20 -7.16
C PHE A 12 5.56 4.74 -6.99
N SER A 13 5.01 4.39 -5.83
CA SER A 13 4.62 3.01 -5.53
C SER A 13 3.56 2.47 -6.51
N ARG A 14 2.62 3.32 -6.95
CA ARG A 14 1.57 2.97 -7.92
C ARG A 14 2.11 2.67 -9.32
N ASN A 15 3.20 3.33 -9.72
CA ASN A 15 3.75 3.21 -11.07
C ASN A 15 4.82 2.13 -11.22
N VAL A 16 5.53 1.80 -10.15
CA VAL A 16 6.75 0.96 -10.22
C VAL A 16 6.59 -0.40 -9.55
N SER A 17 5.62 -0.55 -8.63
CA SER A 17 5.50 -1.77 -7.83
C SER A 17 4.59 -2.80 -8.49
N ASP A 18 5.03 -4.06 -8.55
CA ASP A 18 4.15 -5.19 -8.89
C ASP A 18 3.20 -5.54 -7.75
N THR A 19 3.63 -5.29 -6.50
CA THR A 19 2.88 -5.60 -5.28
C THR A 19 3.14 -4.53 -4.23
N VAL A 20 2.10 -4.14 -3.51
CA VAL A 20 2.17 -3.20 -2.38
C VAL A 20 1.76 -3.94 -1.12
N THR A 21 2.48 -3.68 -0.03
CA THR A 21 2.18 -4.23 1.30
C THR A 21 2.00 -3.09 2.28
N PHE A 22 0.82 -3.03 2.89
CA PHE A 22 0.52 -2.13 3.99
C PHE A 22 0.80 -2.85 5.32
N MET A 23 1.61 -2.21 6.15
CA MET A 23 1.95 -2.68 7.49
C MET A 23 1.53 -1.64 8.52
N ASP A 24 0.99 -2.12 9.64
CA ASP A 24 0.64 -1.30 10.79
C ASP A 24 0.84 -2.14 12.06
N ALA A 25 1.28 -1.49 13.15
CA ALA A 25 1.56 -2.14 14.44
C ALA A 25 2.44 -3.41 14.36
N GLY A 26 3.40 -3.45 13.43
CA GLY A 26 4.32 -4.58 13.26
C GLY A 26 3.73 -5.80 12.55
N VAL A 27 2.51 -5.69 12.00
CA VAL A 27 1.88 -6.76 11.21
C VAL A 27 1.64 -6.33 9.77
N VAL A 28 1.71 -7.28 8.84
CA VAL A 28 1.20 -7.09 7.49
C VAL A 28 -0.32 -7.13 7.56
N VAL A 29 -0.94 -5.98 7.31
CA VAL A 29 -2.39 -5.83 7.39
C VAL A 29 -3.04 -6.17 6.06
N GLU A 30 -2.44 -5.72 4.96
CA GLU A 30 -2.98 -5.96 3.62
C GLU A 30 -1.85 -5.98 2.58
N THR A 31 -1.94 -6.91 1.63
CA THR A 31 -1.01 -7.03 0.51
C THR A 31 -1.79 -7.31 -0.76
N GLY A 32 -1.39 -6.70 -1.87
CA GLY A 32 -2.08 -6.84 -3.14
C GLY A 32 -1.45 -5.99 -4.25
N SER A 33 -2.13 -5.88 -5.38
CA SER A 33 -1.70 -4.99 -6.45
C SER A 33 -1.85 -3.53 -6.01
N PRO A 34 -1.06 -2.59 -6.58
CA PRO A 34 -1.22 -1.17 -6.29
C PRO A 34 -2.66 -0.70 -6.57
N GLU A 35 -3.25 -1.14 -7.69
CA GLU A 35 -4.63 -0.78 -8.03
C GLU A 35 -5.61 -1.21 -6.95
N GLN A 36 -5.54 -2.46 -6.47
CA GLN A 36 -6.43 -2.95 -5.43
C GLN A 36 -6.25 -2.18 -4.12
N LEU A 37 -5.02 -1.98 -3.64
CA LEU A 37 -4.79 -1.31 -2.36
C LEU A 37 -5.21 0.16 -2.38
N PHE A 38 -4.98 0.87 -3.49
CA PHE A 38 -5.24 2.30 -3.56
C PHE A 38 -6.66 2.67 -4.02
N THR A 39 -7.42 1.74 -4.60
CA THR A 39 -8.79 2.04 -5.10
C THR A 39 -9.87 1.25 -4.37
N GLU A 40 -9.58 0.01 -4.00
CA GLU A 40 -10.52 -0.88 -3.30
C GLU A 40 -9.83 -1.59 -2.12
N PRO A 41 -9.32 -0.82 -1.14
CA PRO A 41 -8.73 -1.39 0.07
C PRO A 41 -9.78 -2.20 0.85
N ARG A 42 -9.39 -3.38 1.33
CA ARG A 42 -10.31 -4.31 2.01
C ARG A 42 -10.35 -4.11 3.51
N THR A 43 -9.24 -3.69 4.11
CA THR A 43 -9.12 -3.52 5.56
C THR A 43 -9.48 -2.11 5.99
N GLU A 44 -10.19 -1.99 7.12
CA GLU A 44 -10.55 -0.68 7.70
C GLU A 44 -9.32 0.15 8.08
N ARG A 45 -8.23 -0.51 8.48
CA ARG A 45 -6.97 0.18 8.79
C ARG A 45 -6.34 0.82 7.56
N LEU A 46 -6.30 0.11 6.43
CA LEU A 46 -5.78 0.69 5.19
C LEU A 46 -6.70 1.81 4.67
N LYS A 47 -8.02 1.63 4.74
CA LYS A 47 -9.00 2.69 4.40
C LYS A 47 -8.78 3.96 5.22
N GLY A 48 -8.62 3.82 6.53
CA GLY A 48 -8.34 4.95 7.43
C GLY A 48 -7.02 5.64 7.07
N PHE A 49 -5.95 4.86 6.94
CA PHE A 49 -4.63 5.38 6.55
C PHE A 49 -4.67 6.14 5.21
N LEU A 50 -5.34 5.60 4.20
CA LEU A 50 -5.46 6.26 2.90
C LEU A 50 -6.30 7.54 2.99
N SER A 51 -7.29 7.60 3.87
CA SER A 51 -8.13 8.80 4.07
C SER A 51 -7.37 9.93 4.77
N ASP A 52 -6.35 9.61 5.57
CA ASP A 52 -5.50 10.60 6.25
C ASP A 52 -4.37 11.12 5.35
N VAL A 53 -3.99 10.37 4.32
CA VAL A 53 -2.81 10.62 3.47
C VAL A 53 -3.16 11.10 2.06
N LEU A 54 -4.33 10.74 1.53
CA LEU A 54 -4.85 11.18 0.22
C LEU A 54 -5.86 12.33 0.39
#